data_AF-A0A519T2C8-F1
#
_entry.id   AF-A0A519T2C8-F1
#
_cell.length_a   1.000
_cell.length_b   1.000
_cell.length_c   1.000
_cell.angle_alpha   90.00
_cell.angle_beta   90.00
_cell.angle_gamma   90.00
#
_symmetry.space_group_name_H-M   'P 1'
#
loop_
_entity.id
_entity.type
_entity.pdbx_description
1 polymer ?
#
loop_
_entity_poly.entity_id
_entity_poly.type
_entity_poly.pdbx_seq_one_letter_code
_entity_poly.pdbx_strand_id
1 'polypeptide(L)'
;MLAVLSITYLPFSLHNFYLGYYGRGVLAIALLLVGIACFALGLGGLFLGGTTLEVIAYVVGVALLLGWAFWQLSDLLRIITGHLTPRDGEYTPKKTVPGPAGLPSR
;
A
#
# COMPACT_ATOMS: atom_id res chain seq x y z
N MET A 1 13.82 0.93 -10.63
CA MET A 1 13.13 1.49 -9.43
C MET A 1 11.68 1.02 -9.30
N LEU A 2 10.87 1.01 -10.37
CA LEU A 2 9.49 0.46 -10.36
C LEU A 2 9.37 -0.97 -9.81
N ALA A 3 10.31 -1.87 -10.13
CA ALA A 3 10.30 -3.25 -9.63
C ALA A 3 10.53 -3.36 -8.10
N VAL A 4 11.28 -2.43 -7.51
CA VAL A 4 11.51 -2.42 -6.06
C VAL A 4 10.23 -1.98 -5.35
N LEU A 5 9.52 -0.98 -5.91
CA LEU A 5 8.20 -0.55 -5.44
C LEU A 5 7.14 -1.66 -5.61
N SER A 6 7.17 -2.44 -6.69
CA SER A 6 6.19 -3.53 -6.85
C SER A 6 6.44 -4.67 -5.85
N ILE A 7 7.70 -5.05 -5.59
CA ILE A 7 8.03 -6.16 -4.69
C ILE A 7 7.75 -5.81 -3.22
N THR A 8 7.97 -4.56 -2.79
CA THR A 8 7.74 -4.16 -1.39
C THR A 8 6.29 -3.76 -1.09
N TYR A 9 5.52 -3.26 -2.07
CA TYR A 9 4.20 -2.67 -1.79
C TYR A 9 3.00 -3.53 -2.21
N LEU A 10 3.19 -4.57 -3.04
CA LEU A 10 2.17 -5.61 -3.26
C LEU A 10 1.75 -6.33 -1.96
N PRO A 11 2.68 -6.71 -1.06
CA PRO A 11 2.32 -7.31 0.24
C PRO A 11 1.46 -6.39 1.11
N PHE A 12 1.66 -5.07 1.04
CA PHE A 12 0.91 -4.09 1.84
C PHE A 12 -0.54 -3.94 1.38
N SER A 13 -0.78 -3.89 0.07
CA SER A 13 -2.14 -3.93 -0.45
C SER A 13 -2.84 -5.24 -0.06
N LEU A 14 -2.13 -6.36 -0.13
CA LEU A 14 -2.64 -7.67 0.32
C LEU A 14 -2.95 -7.71 1.84
N HIS A 15 -2.25 -6.91 2.64
CA HIS A 15 -2.50 -6.83 4.07
C HIS A 15 -3.86 -6.18 4.39
N ASN A 16 -4.30 -5.19 3.60
CA ASN A 16 -5.65 -4.64 3.73
C ASN A 16 -6.75 -5.68 3.39
N PHE A 17 -6.47 -6.62 2.48
CA PHE A 17 -7.34 -7.79 2.24
C PHE A 17 -7.34 -8.74 3.45
N TYR A 18 -6.17 -8.99 4.05
CA TYR A 18 -6.04 -9.82 5.25
C TYR A 18 -6.78 -9.24 6.47
N LEU A 19 -6.84 -7.90 6.59
CA LEU A 19 -7.56 -7.20 7.65
C LEU A 19 -9.08 -7.11 7.38
N GLY A 20 -9.60 -7.69 6.30
CA GLY A 20 -11.03 -7.65 5.96
C GLY A 20 -11.50 -6.33 5.33
N TYR A 21 -10.58 -5.42 4.99
CA TYR A 21 -10.87 -4.14 4.33
C TYR A 21 -10.80 -4.27 2.81
N TYR A 22 -11.58 -5.21 2.25
CA TYR A 22 -11.65 -5.49 0.81
C TYR A 22 -11.89 -4.24 -0.05
N GLY A 23 -12.76 -3.33 0.39
CA GLY A 23 -13.03 -2.08 -0.34
C GLY A 23 -11.80 -1.16 -0.47
N ARG A 24 -10.97 -1.05 0.57
CA ARG A 24 -9.75 -0.25 0.53
C ARG A 24 -8.68 -0.92 -0.34
N GLY A 25 -8.56 -2.24 -0.25
CA GLY A 25 -7.65 -3.02 -1.10
C GLY A 25 -7.99 -2.91 -2.58
N VAL A 26 -9.26 -3.09 -2.96
CA VAL A 26 -9.71 -2.95 -4.37
C VAL A 26 -9.47 -1.54 -4.89
N LEU A 27 -9.79 -0.51 -4.08
CA LEU A 27 -9.58 0.88 -4.50
C LEU A 27 -8.08 1.20 -4.67
N ALA A 28 -7.23 0.67 -3.79
CA ALA A 28 -5.78 0.80 -3.94
C ALA A 28 -5.27 0.13 -5.22
N ILE A 29 -5.73 -1.08 -5.55
CA ILE A 29 -5.35 -1.76 -6.79
C ILE A 29 -5.85 -0.98 -8.01
N ALA A 30 -7.11 -0.53 -8.00
CA ALA A 30 -7.68 0.25 -9.10
C ALA A 30 -6.89 1.56 -9.33
N LEU A 31 -6.58 2.28 -8.26
CA LEU A 31 -5.80 3.52 -8.33
C LEU A 31 -4.39 3.27 -8.89
N LEU A 32 -3.75 2.17 -8.48
CA LEU A 32 -2.45 1.77 -9.03
C LEU A 32 -2.53 1.48 -10.53
N LEU A 33 -3.52 0.69 -10.96
CA LEU A 33 -3.69 0.32 -12.37
C LEU A 33 -3.96 1.55 -13.25
N VAL A 34 -4.86 2.44 -12.81
CA VAL A 34 -5.16 3.69 -13.52
C VAL A 34 -3.93 4.60 -13.55
N GLY A 35 -3.21 4.74 -12.44
CA GLY A 35 -1.98 5.52 -12.36
C GLY A 35 -0.90 5.01 -13.33
N ILE A 36 -0.69 3.69 -13.38
CA ILE A 36 0.26 3.07 -14.32
C ILE A 36 -0.18 3.30 -15.77
N ALA A 37 -1.47 3.12 -16.08
CA ALA A 37 -1.98 3.32 -17.44
C ALA A 37 -1.79 4.77 -17.92
N CYS A 38 -2.17 5.75 -17.09
CA CYS A 38 -1.96 7.18 -17.39
C CYS A 38 -0.47 7.52 -17.51
N PHE A 39 0.37 6.99 -16.63
CA PHE A 39 1.82 7.19 -16.70
C PHE A 39 2.41 6.60 -17.98
N ALA A 40 2.06 5.38 -18.35
CA ALA A 40 2.59 4.71 -19.54
C ALA A 40 2.16 5.41 -20.84
N LEU A 41 0.88 5.80 -20.95
CA LEU A 41 0.36 6.58 -22.08
C LEU A 41 1.05 7.93 -22.20
N GLY A 42 1.19 8.65 -21.08
CA GLY A 42 1.83 9.95 -21.07
C GLY A 42 3.34 9.88 -21.31
N LEU A 43 4.01 8.85 -20.82
CA LEU A 43 5.43 8.59 -21.07
C LEU A 43 5.65 8.30 -22.57
N GLY A 44 4.81 7.44 -23.16
CA GLY A 44 4.84 7.15 -24.60
C GLY A 44 4.71 8.42 -25.44
N GLY A 45 3.76 9.30 -25.11
CA GLY A 45 3.62 10.59 -25.76
C GLY A 45 4.84 11.50 -25.57
N LEU A 46 5.40 11.57 -24.37
CA LEU A 46 6.55 12.45 -24.09
C LEU A 46 7.79 12.14 -24.95
N PHE A 47 8.01 10.88 -25.30
CA PHE A 47 9.14 10.44 -26.12
C PHE A 47 8.86 10.39 -27.63
N LEU A 48 7.59 10.44 -28.05
CA LEU A 48 7.17 10.28 -29.46
C LEU A 48 6.65 11.58 -30.10
N GLY A 49 6.84 12.74 -29.45
CA GLY A 49 6.38 14.04 -29.95
C GLY A 49 4.94 14.37 -29.56
N GLY A 50 4.59 14.04 -28.32
CA GLY A 50 3.23 13.94 -27.85
C GLY A 50 2.43 15.23 -27.75
N THR A 51 1.12 15.06 -27.70
CA THR A 51 0.14 16.14 -27.60
C THR A 51 0.00 16.64 -26.15
N THR A 52 -0.62 17.81 -25.98
CA THR A 52 -0.95 18.36 -24.65
C THR A 52 -1.72 17.36 -23.77
N LEU A 53 -2.57 16.52 -24.37
CA LEU A 53 -3.32 15.49 -23.67
C LEU A 53 -2.40 14.44 -23.03
N GLU A 54 -1.34 14.04 -23.72
CA GLU A 54 -0.40 13.04 -23.23
C GLU A 54 0.51 13.60 -22.13
N VAL A 55 0.89 14.88 -22.22
CA VAL A 55 1.57 15.57 -21.13
C VAL A 55 0.68 15.63 -19.88
N ILE A 56 -0.62 15.93 -20.04
CA ILE A 56 -1.58 15.88 -18.94
C ILE A 56 -1.70 14.46 -18.38
N ALA A 57 -1.82 13.44 -19.24
CA ALA A 57 -1.90 12.05 -18.82
C ALA A 57 -0.65 11.62 -18.03
N TYR A 58 0.53 12.08 -18.44
CA TYR A 58 1.78 11.85 -17.72
C TYR A 58 1.73 12.47 -16.31
N VAL A 59 1.41 13.77 -16.21
CA VAL A 59 1.36 14.47 -14.91
C VAL A 59 0.31 13.86 -13.99
N VAL A 60 -0.87 13.53 -14.51
CA VAL A 60 -1.94 12.85 -13.76
C VAL A 60 -1.49 11.46 -13.33
N GLY A 61 -0.85 10.69 -14.20
CA GLY A 61 -0.29 9.37 -13.87
C GLY A 61 0.72 9.44 -12.73
N VAL A 62 1.67 10.38 -12.79
CA VAL A 62 2.63 10.62 -11.71
C VAL A 62 1.92 11.01 -10.40
N ALA A 63 0.96 11.94 -10.46
CA ALA A 63 0.22 12.38 -9.28
C ALA A 63 -0.57 11.25 -8.63
N LEU A 64 -1.24 10.41 -9.42
CA LEU A 64 -1.98 9.24 -8.93
C LEU A 64 -1.06 8.21 -8.29
N LEU A 65 0.10 7.92 -8.90
CA LEU A 65 1.08 6.99 -8.36
C LEU A 65 1.71 7.49 -7.05
N LEU A 66 2.01 8.79 -6.96
CA LEU A 66 2.49 9.41 -5.72
C LEU A 66 1.41 9.40 -4.64
N GLY A 67 0.18 9.80 -4.96
CA GLY A 67 -0.94 9.75 -4.03
C GLY A 67 -1.22 8.34 -3.52
N TRP A 68 -1.15 7.35 -4.41
CA TRP A 68 -1.22 5.93 -4.05
C TRP A 68 -0.09 5.52 -3.10
N ALA A 69 1.16 5.90 -3.39
CA ALA A 69 2.31 5.58 -2.55
C ALA A 69 2.21 6.22 -1.15
N PHE A 70 1.79 7.48 -1.07
CA PHE A 70 1.54 8.16 0.21
C PHE A 70 0.41 7.50 1.00
N TRP A 71 -0.64 7.05 0.33
CA TRP A 71 -1.70 6.30 0.98
C TRP A 71 -1.15 4.99 1.56
N GLN A 72 -0.44 4.18 0.78
CA GLN A 72 0.14 2.93 1.28
C GLN A 72 1.09 3.17 2.48
N LEU A 73 1.88 4.23 2.44
CA LEU A 73 2.74 4.63 3.56
C LEU A 73 1.93 5.03 4.80
N SER A 74 0.83 5.77 4.63
CA SER A 74 -0.07 6.14 5.73
C SER A 74 -0.72 4.91 6.37
N ASP A 75 -1.19 3.96 5.56
CA ASP A 75 -1.75 2.70 6.06
C ASP A 75 -0.69 1.86 6.78
N LEU A 76 0.54 1.79 6.25
CA LEU A 76 1.68 1.16 6.92
C LEU A 76 1.97 1.78 8.29
N LEU A 77 2.04 3.11 8.37
CA LEU A 77 2.25 3.79 9.64
C LEU A 77 1.13 3.47 10.63
N ARG A 78 -0.13 3.47 10.20
CA ARG A 78 -1.28 3.12 11.05
C ARG A 78 -1.22 1.69 11.57
N ILE A 79 -0.75 0.75 10.74
CA ILE A 79 -0.52 -0.65 11.13
C ILE A 79 0.59 -0.75 12.17
N ILE A 80 1.74 -0.09 11.95
CA ILE A 80 2.86 -0.08 12.89
C ILE A 80 2.45 0.57 14.23
N THR A 81 1.68 1.66 14.19
CA THR A 81 1.16 2.31 15.40
C THR A 81 0.02 1.54 16.08
N GLY A 82 -0.40 0.39 15.53
CA GLY A 82 -1.47 -0.45 16.09
C GLY A 82 -2.87 0.18 16.01
N HIS A 83 -3.04 1.23 15.20
CA HIS A 83 -4.29 1.96 15.06
C HIS A 83 -5.24 1.36 14.01
N LEU A 84 -4.74 0.43 13.18
CA LEU A 84 -5.54 -0.34 12.23
C LEU A 84 -5.69 -1.76 12.78
N THR A 85 -6.89 -2.12 13.26
CA THR A 85 -7.22 -3.48 13.71
C THR A 85 -8.03 -4.24 12.65
N PRO A 86 -7.94 -5.58 12.60
CA PRO A 86 -8.68 -6.38 11.63
C PRO A 86 -10.18 -6.22 11.86
N ARG A 87 -10.95 -6.18 10.77
CA ARG A 87 -12.40 -6.00 10.82
C ARG A 87 -13.15 -7.22 11.37
N ASP A 88 -12.59 -8.41 11.17
CA ASP A 88 -13.22 -9.71 11.47
C ASP A 88 -12.51 -10.50 12.59
N GLY A 89 -11.68 -9.86 13.42
CA GLY A 89 -11.05 -10.51 14.57
C GLY A 89 -10.05 -9.62 15.29
N GLU A 90 -9.92 -9.79 16.61
CA GLU A 90 -8.82 -9.19 17.36
C GLU A 90 -7.48 -9.73 16.83
N TYR A 91 -6.44 -8.89 16.80
CA TYR A 91 -5.08 -9.41 16.65
C TYR A 91 -4.89 -10.50 17.70
N THR A 92 -4.48 -11.71 17.29
CA THR A 92 -4.15 -12.76 18.25
C THR A 92 -3.23 -12.15 19.29
N PRO A 93 -3.63 -12.11 20.57
CA PRO A 93 -2.84 -11.45 21.59
C PRO A 93 -1.46 -12.08 21.54
N LYS A 94 -0.44 -11.23 21.45
CA LYS A 94 0.96 -11.64 21.48
C LYS A 94 1.06 -12.63 22.63
N LYS A 95 1.30 -13.92 22.34
CA LYS A 95 1.42 -14.94 23.39
C LYS A 95 2.46 -14.41 24.35
N THR A 96 2.04 -13.96 25.53
CA THR A 96 2.93 -13.77 26.66
C THR A 96 3.54 -15.14 26.86
N VAL A 97 4.79 -15.29 26.41
CA VAL A 97 5.61 -16.42 26.82
C VAL A 97 5.58 -16.34 28.34
N PRO A 98 5.04 -17.34 29.04
CA PRO A 98 5.10 -17.34 30.49
C PRO A 98 6.58 -17.20 30.84
N GLY A 99 6.94 -16.09 31.50
CA GLY A 99 8.23 -16.03 32.17
C GLY A 99 8.35 -17.30 33.03
N PRO A 100 9.53 -17.94 33.09
CA PRO A 100 9.69 -19.21 33.76
C PRO A 100 9.05 -19.14 35.14
N ALA A 101 7.99 -19.94 35.31
CA ALA A 101 7.20 -19.96 36.52
C ALA A 101 8.11 -20.31 37.71
N GLY A 102 8.10 -19.46 38.73
CA GLY A 102 8.52 -19.80 40.08
C GLY A 102 10.02 -20.07 40.25
N LEU A 103 10.78 -19.01 40.52
CA LEU A 103 11.86 -19.12 41.50
C LEU A 103 11.31 -18.63 42.84
N PRO A 104 11.13 -19.51 43.85
CA PRO A 104 10.82 -19.04 45.19
C PRO A 104 12.00 -18.18 45.68
N SER A 105 11.70 -16.98 46.15
CA SER A 105 12.64 -16.13 46.87
C SER A 105 13.15 -16.91 48.09
N ARG A 106 14.45 -17.23 48.08
CA ARG A 106 15.20 -17.58 49.29
C ARG A 106 16.07 -16.40 49.68
#